data_AF-A0A537A351-F1
#
_entry.id   AF-A0A537A351-F1
#
_cell.length_a   1.000
_cell.length_b   1.000
_cell.length_c   1.000
_cell.angle_alpha   90.00
_cell.angle_beta   90.00
_cell.angle_gamma   90.00
#
_symmetry.space_group_name_H-M   'P 1'
#
loop_
_entity.id
_entity.type
_entity.pdbx_description
1 polymer ?
#
loop_
_entity_poly.entity_id
_entity_poly.type
_entity_poly.pdbx_seq_one_letter_code
_entity_poly.pdbx_strand_id
1 'polypeptide(L)'
;MRKIGTVPIFLLLAACASLDKDECLHADWYAIGLEDGARGHAVERLGDHRRACAKHNVMPDSERYVAGRNDGLKSFCTYERGFSEGRAGHGYAAGCPQPAGADFLAGYNRGRELHELHRRLEEVNREIGRSKQALTE
;
A
#
# COMPACT_ATOMS: atom_id res chain seq x y z
N MET A 1 -1.24 -46.44 23.78
CA MET A 1 -0.83 -45.08 24.23
C MET A 1 -0.06 -44.43 23.10
N ARG A 2 -0.71 -43.56 22.31
CA ARG A 2 -0.15 -42.97 21.08
C ARG A 2 0.46 -41.61 21.47
N LYS A 3 1.79 -41.52 21.55
CA LYS A 3 2.48 -40.26 21.87
C LYS A 3 2.35 -39.33 20.66
N ILE A 4 1.47 -38.33 20.77
CA ILE A 4 1.36 -37.24 19.81
C ILE A 4 2.57 -36.33 20.06
N GLY A 5 3.60 -36.43 19.22
CA GLY A 5 4.77 -35.57 19.28
C GLY A 5 4.40 -34.17 18.79
N THR A 6 4.34 -33.21 19.70
CA THR A 6 4.20 -31.78 19.41
C THR A 6 5.48 -31.28 18.76
N VAL A 7 5.45 -31.05 17.45
CA VAL A 7 6.52 -30.34 16.71
C VAL A 7 6.31 -28.83 16.92
N PRO A 8 7.27 -28.10 17.51
CA PRO A 8 7.14 -26.66 17.67
C PRO A 8 7.42 -26.00 16.32
N ILE A 9 6.37 -25.47 15.69
CA ILE A 9 6.49 -24.60 14.52
C ILE A 9 7.06 -23.26 15.03
N PHE A 10 8.37 -23.08 14.86
CA PHE A 10 9.00 -21.77 15.01
C PHE A 10 8.56 -20.90 13.83
N LEU A 11 7.55 -20.05 14.05
CA LEU A 11 7.25 -18.95 13.14
C LEU A 11 8.39 -17.92 13.25
N LEU A 12 9.35 -18.01 12.34
CA LEU A 12 10.31 -16.94 12.11
C LEU A 12 9.56 -15.76 11.49
N LEU A 13 9.18 -14.80 12.33
CA LEU A 13 8.78 -13.47 11.89
C LEU A 13 10.02 -12.78 11.33
N ALA A 14 10.39 -13.09 10.09
CA ALA A 14 11.28 -12.25 9.32
C ALA A 14 10.59 -10.89 9.21
N ALA A 15 11.03 -9.92 10.03
CA ALA A 15 10.64 -8.55 9.83
C ALA A 15 10.98 -8.22 8.38
N CYS A 16 9.99 -7.82 7.57
CA CYS A 16 10.22 -7.35 6.20
C CYS A 16 11.22 -6.19 6.27
N ALA A 17 12.51 -6.51 6.13
CA ALA A 17 13.55 -5.53 5.95
C ALA A 17 13.30 -4.93 4.57
N SER A 18 13.21 -3.61 4.49
CA SER A 18 12.96 -2.94 3.22
C SER A 18 14.17 -2.99 2.29
N LEU A 19 15.38 -3.15 2.84
CA LEU A 19 16.64 -3.38 2.14
C LEU A 19 17.54 -4.32 2.96
N ASP A 20 18.39 -5.08 2.30
CA ASP A 20 19.46 -5.86 2.91
C ASP A 20 20.80 -5.09 2.95
N LYS A 21 21.86 -5.75 3.44
CA LYS A 21 23.18 -5.12 3.58
C LYS A 21 23.78 -4.68 2.24
N ASP A 22 23.70 -5.53 1.23
CA ASP A 22 24.33 -5.26 -0.06
C ASP A 22 23.57 -4.14 -0.78
N GLU A 23 22.24 -4.20 -0.74
CA GLU A 23 21.36 -3.15 -1.26
C GLU A 23 21.63 -1.80 -0.59
N CYS A 24 21.86 -1.76 0.73
CA CYS A 24 22.23 -0.52 1.41
C CYS A 24 23.60 0.01 0.97
N LEU A 25 24.62 -0.84 0.86
CA LEU A 25 25.99 -0.41 0.55
C LEU A 25 26.15 0.14 -0.86
N HIS A 26 25.34 -0.35 -1.80
CA HIS A 26 25.40 0.02 -3.22
C HIS A 26 24.15 0.77 -3.69
N ALA A 27 23.35 1.29 -2.75
CA ALA A 27 22.07 1.94 -3.03
C ALA A 27 22.20 3.15 -3.96
N ASP A 28 21.45 3.15 -5.06
CA ASP A 28 21.04 4.38 -5.73
C ASP A 28 19.74 4.87 -5.10
N TRP A 29 19.86 5.81 -4.16
CA TRP A 29 18.72 6.35 -3.42
C TRP A 29 17.68 7.03 -4.32
N TYR A 30 18.08 7.62 -5.45
CA TYR A 30 17.13 8.19 -6.39
C TYR A 30 16.31 7.09 -7.06
N ALA A 31 16.95 6.01 -7.53
CA ALA A 31 16.26 4.89 -8.16
C ALA A 31 15.30 4.18 -7.19
N ILE A 32 15.72 3.96 -5.94
CA ILE A 32 14.86 3.39 -4.88
C ILE A 32 13.64 4.29 -4.66
N GLY A 33 13.87 5.61 -4.55
CA GLY A 33 12.79 6.59 -4.43
C GLY A 33 11.83 6.51 -5.61
N LEU A 34 12.35 6.51 -6.84
CA LEU A 34 11.57 6.44 -8.07
C LEU A 34 10.63 5.23 -8.10
N GLU A 35 11.16 4.07 -7.74
CA GLU A 35 10.38 2.84 -7.71
C GLU A 35 9.30 2.86 -6.62
N ASP A 36 9.64 3.37 -5.43
CA ASP A 36 8.69 3.53 -4.34
C ASP A 36 7.58 4.53 -4.67
N GLY A 37 7.92 5.63 -5.35
CA GLY A 37 6.96 6.59 -5.87
C GLY A 37 6.03 5.98 -6.92
N ALA A 38 6.57 5.19 -7.85
CA ALA A 38 5.79 4.51 -8.88
C ALA A 38 4.81 3.47 -8.30
N ARG A 39 5.13 2.91 -7.12
CA ARG A 39 4.24 2.05 -6.33
C ARG A 39 3.27 2.81 -5.42
N GLY A 40 3.36 4.13 -5.34
CA GLY A 40 2.52 4.94 -4.47
C GLY A 40 2.88 4.84 -2.99
N HIS A 41 4.11 4.47 -2.64
CA HIS A 41 4.54 4.42 -1.25
C HIS A 41 4.66 5.83 -0.66
N ALA A 42 4.24 5.95 0.59
CA ALA A 42 4.34 7.18 1.37
C ALA A 42 5.81 7.52 1.69
N VAL A 43 6.12 8.79 1.97
CA VAL A 43 7.51 9.22 2.20
C VAL A 43 8.11 8.58 3.45
N GLU A 44 7.25 8.18 4.38
CA GLU A 44 7.54 7.46 5.63
C GLU A 44 8.29 6.15 5.39
N ARG A 45 8.16 5.55 4.20
CA ARG A 45 8.91 4.34 3.81
C ARG A 45 10.43 4.57 3.80
N LEU A 46 10.89 5.81 3.61
CA LEU A 46 12.30 6.17 3.83
C LEU A 46 12.76 5.86 5.26
N GLY A 47 11.87 5.99 6.25
CA GLY A 47 12.13 5.62 7.63
C GLY A 47 12.40 4.12 7.78
N ASP A 48 11.73 3.28 6.99
CA ASP A 48 11.96 1.83 6.98
C ASP A 48 13.34 1.52 6.41
N HIS A 49 13.68 2.13 5.26
CA HIS A 49 15.02 2.05 4.65
C HIS A 49 16.12 2.52 5.61
N ARG A 50 15.91 3.63 6.31
CA ARG A 50 16.85 4.15 7.31
C ARG A 50 17.08 3.14 8.43
N ARG A 51 16.02 2.51 8.96
CA ARG A 51 16.15 1.49 10.02
C ARG A 51 16.85 0.22 9.52
N ALA A 52 16.63 -0.18 8.27
CA ALA A 52 17.31 -1.32 7.68
C ALA A 52 18.82 -1.05 7.51
N CYS A 53 19.17 0.05 6.84
CA CYS A 53 20.54 0.40 6.51
C CYS A 53 21.39 0.86 7.71
N ALA A 54 20.78 1.41 8.76
CA ALA A 54 21.48 1.75 10.00
C ALA A 54 22.13 0.54 10.67
N LYS A 55 21.57 -0.68 10.52
CA LYS A 55 22.16 -1.94 11.03
C LYS A 55 23.52 -2.24 10.38
N HIS A 56 23.81 -1.58 9.26
CA HIS A 56 25.02 -1.74 8.46
C HIS A 56 25.84 -0.45 8.40
N ASN A 57 25.54 0.53 9.28
CA ASN A 57 26.17 1.86 9.33
C ASN A 57 26.06 2.66 8.03
N VAL A 58 25.03 2.41 7.24
CA VAL A 58 24.72 3.17 6.02
C VAL A 58 23.60 4.17 6.31
N MET A 59 23.82 5.43 5.92
CA MET A 59 22.82 6.49 6.03
C MET A 59 22.22 6.80 4.65
N PRO A 60 20.89 6.75 4.48
CA PRO A 60 20.25 7.10 3.22
C PRO A 60 20.44 8.56 2.79
N ASP A 61 20.67 8.78 1.50
CA ASP A 61 20.54 10.10 0.89
C ASP A 61 19.05 10.45 0.75
N SER A 62 18.56 11.20 1.73
CA SER A 62 17.14 11.53 1.84
C SER A 62 16.68 12.49 0.73
N GLU A 63 17.55 13.38 0.25
CA GLU A 63 17.20 14.34 -0.80
C GLU A 63 17.03 13.61 -2.14
N ARG A 64 17.98 12.74 -2.50
CA ARG A 64 17.89 11.95 -3.73
C ARG A 64 16.69 10.99 -3.70
N TYR A 65 16.44 10.34 -2.57
CA TYR A 65 15.25 9.50 -2.42
C TYR A 65 13.95 10.28 -2.62
N VAL A 66 13.79 11.44 -1.97
CA VAL A 66 12.57 12.24 -2.11
C VAL A 66 12.39 12.75 -3.53
N ALA A 67 13.49 13.17 -4.19
CA ALA A 67 13.45 13.58 -5.59
C ALA A 67 12.96 12.45 -6.50
N GLY A 68 13.57 11.25 -6.39
CA GLY A 68 13.16 10.07 -7.15
C GLY A 68 11.70 9.71 -6.89
N ARG A 69 11.29 9.69 -5.61
CA ARG A 69 9.91 9.38 -5.22
C ARG A 69 8.91 10.33 -5.83
N ASN A 70 9.19 11.63 -5.84
CA ASN A 70 8.29 12.59 -6.46
C ASN A 70 8.19 12.41 -7.97
N ASP A 71 9.27 11.99 -8.63
CA ASP A 71 9.24 11.64 -10.05
C ASP A 71 8.46 10.36 -10.31
N GLY A 72 8.62 9.33 -9.48
CA GLY A 72 7.88 8.08 -9.59
C GLY A 72 6.40 8.27 -9.37
N LEU A 73 6.03 9.13 -8.42
CA LEU A 73 4.64 9.50 -8.16
C LEU A 73 3.97 10.10 -9.40
N LYS A 74 4.67 10.70 -10.35
CA LYS A 74 4.04 11.19 -11.60
C LYS A 74 3.36 10.07 -12.39
N SER A 75 3.91 8.85 -12.36
CA SER A 75 3.29 7.67 -12.99
C SER A 75 2.18 7.04 -12.15
N PHE A 76 2.24 7.19 -10.83
CA PHE A 76 1.22 6.68 -9.92
C PHE A 76 0.00 7.60 -9.86
N CYS A 77 0.22 8.92 -9.83
CA CYS A 77 -0.75 9.96 -9.62
C CYS A 77 -1.53 10.29 -10.90
N THR A 78 -2.24 9.29 -11.41
CA THR A 78 -3.11 9.39 -12.58
C THR A 78 -4.58 9.23 -12.16
N TYR A 79 -5.49 9.73 -13.00
CA TYR A 79 -6.93 9.56 -12.81
C TYR A 79 -7.30 8.07 -12.72
N GLU A 80 -6.78 7.25 -13.64
CA GLU A 80 -7.10 5.83 -13.75
C GLU A 80 -6.65 5.06 -12.51
N ARG A 81 -5.45 5.36 -11.99
CA ARG A 81 -4.96 4.78 -10.74
C ARG A 81 -5.85 5.23 -9.58
N GLY A 82 -6.13 6.53 -9.47
CA GLY A 82 -7.03 7.06 -8.45
C GLY A 82 -8.37 6.34 -8.44
N PHE A 83 -9.01 6.22 -9.60
CA PHE A 83 -10.29 5.53 -9.77
C PHE A 83 -10.22 4.05 -9.34
N SER A 84 -9.15 3.36 -9.70
CA SER A 84 -8.94 1.97 -9.28
C SER A 84 -8.80 1.84 -7.76
N GLU A 85 -7.97 2.67 -7.12
CA GLU A 85 -7.77 2.69 -5.66
C GLU A 85 -9.07 3.02 -4.93
N GLY A 86 -9.82 4.02 -5.41
CA GLY A 86 -11.09 4.41 -4.84
C GLY A 86 -12.13 3.30 -4.94
N ARG A 87 -12.23 2.62 -6.09
CA ARG A 87 -13.18 1.51 -6.27
C ARG A 87 -12.83 0.29 -5.41
N ALA A 88 -11.55 0.05 -5.16
CA ALA A 88 -11.10 -0.99 -4.25
C ALA A 88 -11.42 -0.68 -2.78
N GLY A 89 -11.77 0.57 -2.45
CA GLY A 89 -12.05 1.01 -1.08
C GLY A 89 -10.79 1.24 -0.24
N HIS A 90 -9.62 1.31 -0.87
CA HIS A 90 -8.36 1.56 -0.18
C HIS A 90 -8.27 3.01 0.31
N GLY A 91 -7.52 3.23 1.39
CA GLY A 91 -7.16 4.56 1.86
C GLY A 91 -6.01 5.13 1.02
N TYR A 92 -5.97 6.46 0.86
CA TYR A 92 -4.93 7.13 0.10
C TYR A 92 -3.93 7.83 1.03
N ALA A 93 -2.66 7.42 0.97
CA ALA A 93 -1.57 7.96 1.78
C ALA A 93 -0.33 8.38 0.95
N ALA A 94 -0.38 8.27 -0.39
CA ALA A 94 0.79 8.45 -1.23
C ALA A 94 1.24 9.92 -1.39
N GLY A 95 0.40 10.91 -1.09
CA GLY A 95 0.80 12.32 -1.12
C GLY A 95 1.31 12.80 -2.50
N CYS A 96 0.48 12.66 -3.53
CA CYS A 96 0.76 13.09 -4.89
C CYS A 96 1.16 14.57 -4.98
N PRO A 97 2.23 14.90 -5.74
CA PRO A 97 2.61 16.29 -5.98
C PRO A 97 1.58 17.00 -6.86
N GLN A 98 1.46 18.32 -6.72
CA GLN A 98 0.65 19.13 -7.64
C GLN A 98 1.36 19.26 -9.01
N PRO A 99 0.61 19.32 -10.12
CA PRO A 99 -0.86 19.24 -10.24
C PRO A 99 -1.41 17.81 -10.30
N ALA A 100 -0.56 16.79 -10.46
CA ALA A 100 -0.97 15.38 -10.64
C ALA A 100 -1.90 14.85 -9.52
N GLY A 101 -1.80 15.41 -8.31
CA GLY A 101 -2.72 15.12 -7.22
C GLY A 101 -4.18 15.43 -7.53
N ALA A 102 -4.48 16.43 -8.37
CA ALA A 102 -5.86 16.79 -8.70
C ALA A 102 -6.56 15.69 -9.52
N ASP A 103 -5.90 15.19 -10.57
CA ASP A 103 -6.45 14.13 -11.43
C ASP A 103 -6.62 12.82 -10.66
N PHE A 104 -5.62 12.46 -9.86
CA PHE A 104 -5.70 11.30 -8.98
C PHE A 104 -6.89 11.40 -8.02
N LEU A 105 -7.05 12.55 -7.34
CA LEU A 105 -8.15 12.74 -6.39
C LEU A 105 -9.53 12.73 -7.07
N ALA A 106 -9.63 13.31 -8.27
CA ALA A 106 -10.86 13.25 -9.05
C ALA A 106 -11.24 11.79 -9.38
N GLY A 107 -10.27 11.00 -9.87
CA GLY A 107 -10.47 9.57 -10.11
C GLY A 107 -10.84 8.82 -8.84
N TYR A 108 -10.08 9.03 -7.76
CA TYR A 108 -10.29 8.39 -6.46
C TYR A 108 -11.68 8.64 -5.91
N ASN A 109 -12.15 9.89 -5.90
CA ASN A 109 -13.49 10.22 -5.42
C ASN A 109 -14.57 9.51 -6.25
N ARG A 110 -14.40 9.45 -7.58
CA ARG A 110 -15.33 8.73 -8.47
C ARG A 110 -15.32 7.22 -8.21
N GLY A 111 -14.14 6.63 -7.96
CA GLY A 111 -14.02 5.23 -7.59
C GLY A 111 -14.68 4.93 -6.24
N ARG A 112 -14.50 5.81 -5.26
CA ARG A 112 -15.09 5.70 -3.92
C ARG A 112 -16.62 5.75 -3.94
N GLU A 113 -17.20 6.59 -4.79
CA GLU A 113 -18.65 6.62 -5.02
C GLU A 113 -19.16 5.25 -5.51
N LEU A 114 -18.47 4.66 -6.49
CA LEU A 114 -18.81 3.32 -7.00
C LEU A 114 -18.66 2.23 -5.92
N HIS A 115 -17.61 2.30 -5.10
CA HIS A 115 -17.43 1.39 -3.97
C HIS A 115 -18.61 1.46 -2.98
N GLU A 116 -19.05 2.67 -2.65
CA GLU A 116 -20.17 2.90 -1.74
C GLU A 116 -21.49 2.36 -2.31
N LEU A 117 -21.74 2.56 -3.60
CA LEU A 117 -22.91 2.00 -4.28
C LEU A 117 -22.93 0.47 -4.22
N HIS A 118 -21.80 -0.18 -4.48
CA HIS A 118 -21.69 -1.65 -4.37
C HIS A 118 -21.91 -2.12 -2.93
N ARG A 119 -21.31 -1.46 -1.94
CA ARG A 119 -21.54 -1.78 -0.53
C ARG A 119 -23.02 -1.71 -0.14
N ARG A 120 -23.74 -0.68 -0.57
CA ARG A 120 -25.19 -0.53 -0.31
C ARG A 120 -25.99 -1.63 -1.00
N LEU A 121 -25.64 -1.99 -2.23
CA LEU A 121 -26.29 -3.08 -2.96
C LEU A 121 -26.13 -4.41 -2.21
N GLU A 122 -24.93 -4.71 -1.71
CA GLU A 122 -24.68 -5.91 -0.91
C GLU A 122 -25.42 -5.90 0.43
N GLU A 123 -25.58 -4.74 1.07
CA GLU A 123 -26.38 -4.57 2.27
C GLU A 123 -27.86 -4.85 2.02
N VAL A 124 -28.45 -4.23 1.01
CA VAL A 124 -29.86 -4.46 0.62
C VAL A 124 -30.11 -5.92 0.25
N ASN A 125 -29.20 -6.55 -0.50
CA ASN A 125 -29.35 -7.98 -0.85
C ASN A 125 -29.30 -8.89 0.37
N ARG A 126 -28.46 -8.58 1.37
CA ARG A 126 -28.42 -9.31 2.65
C ARG A 126 -29.73 -9.14 3.42
N GLU A 127 -30.31 -7.95 3.44
CA GLU A 127 -31.62 -7.70 4.07
C GLU A 127 -32.74 -8.50 3.40
N ILE A 128 -32.82 -8.46 2.06
CA ILE A 128 -33.77 -9.27 1.30
C ILE A 128 -33.63 -10.76 1.61
N GLY A 129 -32.39 -11.25 1.70
CA GLY A 129 -32.10 -12.65 2.04
C GLY A 129 -32.63 -13.04 3.42
N ARG A 130 -32.40 -12.19 4.43
CA ARG A 130 -32.93 -12.38 5.80
C ARG A 130 -34.45 -12.39 5.83
N SER A 131 -35.08 -11.42 5.16
CA SER A 131 -36.54 -11.33 5.11
C SER A 131 -37.17 -12.55 4.44
N LYS A 132 -36.54 -13.09 3.39
CA LYS A 132 -37.01 -14.34 2.75
C LYS A 132 -36.92 -15.56 3.67
N GLN A 133 -35.83 -15.69 4.44
CA GLN A 133 -35.67 -16.79 5.40
C GLN A 133 -36.74 -16.76 6.48
N ALA A 134 -37.05 -15.58 7.02
CA ALA A 134 -38.09 -15.40 8.04
C ALA A 134 -39.51 -15.74 7.55
N LEU A 135 -39.76 -15.71 6.23
CA LEU A 135 -41.05 -16.11 5.65
C LEU A 135 -41.18 -17.62 5.40
N THR A 136 -40.07 -18.36 5.49
CA THR A 136 -40.02 -19.81 5.24
C THR A 136 -39.96 -20.64 6.52
N GLU A 137 -39.79 -20.01 7.68
CA GLU A 137 -39.90 -20.59 9.02
C GLU A 137 -41.33 -20.48 9.56
#